data_AF-A0A7S0LEQ3-F1
#
_entry.id   AF-A0A7S0LEQ3-F1
#
_cell.length_a   1.000
_cell.length_b   1.000
_cell.length_c   1.000
_cell.angle_alpha   90.00
_cell.angle_beta   90.00
_cell.angle_gamma   90.00
#
_symmetry.space_group_name_H-M   'P 1'
#
loop_
_entity.id
_entity.type
_entity.pdbx_description
1 polymer ?
#
loop_
_entity_poly.entity_id
_entity_poly.type
_entity_poly.pdbx_seq_one_letter_code
_entity_poly.pdbx_strand_id
1 'polypeptide(L)'
;EEGRNMLRRAWPRVCAASAAACAAAALGVYSRAQGIDKAKPDRLSRWEARWASGQTRWHLPYVHPVLKRYLSILLPEESTATQPAVLFPLCGTSTDLGVLALRGHRVIGVEGVPLAVDQLLGAFGDEEPVRHRLPGLALRTSATEGAQGERIGIEVIEGDFLGLSAESLRALGLSLVEAVFDRGSLVAVTPQDRQAYCKVLSELVKPGGRILLVSVEHDAFPDGRLGPPFQVKEDEVRQLFPGFDVRFLHREDQSAEFRERGLSHFFEVAFLLTKRTNAAQVQSELEARLQDVALQASRKGEISLEIGNVRVTGPPRVTNVEVRG
;
A
#
# COMPACT_ATOMS: atom_id res chain seq x y z
N GLU A 1 24.70 21.13 10.54
CA GLU A 1 25.20 21.09 9.14
C GLU A 1 25.87 19.77 8.75
N GLU A 2 25.97 18.77 9.63
CA GLU A 2 26.62 17.48 9.34
C GLU A 2 25.77 16.48 8.52
N GLY A 3 24.43 16.62 8.50
CA GLY A 3 23.55 15.72 7.74
C GLY A 3 23.51 15.96 6.21
N ARG A 4 24.04 17.09 5.72
CA ARG A 4 24.01 17.44 4.28
C ARG A 4 25.13 16.80 3.46
N ASN A 5 26.23 16.38 4.10
CA ASN A 5 27.38 15.76 3.42
C ASN A 5 27.30 14.23 3.30
N MET A 6 26.45 13.58 4.11
CA MET A 6 26.33 12.11 4.15
C MET A 6 25.67 11.54 2.87
N LEU A 7 24.73 12.28 2.26
CA LEU A 7 24.03 11.89 1.02
C LEU A 7 24.91 11.98 -0.25
N ARG A 8 26.05 12.68 -0.20
CA ARG A 8 26.89 12.92 -1.39
C ARG A 8 27.93 11.83 -1.66
N ARG A 9 28.28 10.98 -0.69
CA ARG A 9 29.35 9.98 -0.82
C ARG A 9 28.88 8.55 -1.10
N ALA A 10 27.62 8.22 -0.83
CA ALA A 10 27.06 6.88 -1.06
C ALA A 10 26.17 6.76 -2.31
N TRP A 11 25.89 7.86 -3.03
CA TRP A 11 24.84 7.92 -4.06
C TRP A 11 25.23 8.21 -5.53
N PRO A 12 26.50 8.26 -6.00
CA PRO A 12 26.76 8.56 -7.42
C PRO A 12 26.15 7.55 -8.42
N ARG A 13 25.74 6.35 -7.98
CA ARG A 13 25.19 5.32 -8.89
C ARG A 13 23.71 5.46 -9.23
N VAL A 14 22.96 6.36 -8.57
CA VAL A 14 21.50 6.49 -8.79
C VAL A 14 21.10 7.76 -9.55
N CYS A 15 22.04 8.52 -10.12
CA CYS A 15 21.69 9.66 -10.98
C CYS A 15 22.22 9.58 -12.43
N ALA A 16 22.73 8.43 -12.87
CA ALA A 16 23.23 8.27 -14.23
C ALA A 16 23.00 6.86 -14.79
N ALA A 17 21.74 6.46 -14.95
CA ALA A 17 21.39 5.44 -15.94
C ALA A 17 20.66 6.15 -17.09
N SER A 18 21.45 6.79 -17.96
CA SER A 18 20.95 7.26 -19.26
C SER A 18 20.40 6.08 -20.05
N ALA A 19 19.18 6.23 -20.56
CA ALA A 19 18.30 5.25 -21.19
C ALA A 19 18.82 4.50 -22.44
N ALA A 20 20.13 4.43 -22.71
CA ALA A 20 20.66 4.01 -24.00
C ALA A 20 21.48 2.70 -24.02
N ALA A 21 22.01 2.18 -22.90
CA ALA A 21 22.97 1.07 -22.95
C ALA A 21 22.42 -0.34 -22.62
N CYS A 22 21.27 -0.46 -21.95
CA CYS A 22 20.74 -1.79 -21.56
C CYS A 22 19.69 -2.37 -22.53
N ALA A 23 19.21 -1.60 -23.51
CA ALA A 23 18.11 -2.01 -24.37
C ALA A 23 18.48 -3.17 -25.34
N ALA A 24 19.74 -3.23 -25.81
CA ALA A 24 20.14 -4.18 -26.84
C ALA A 24 20.49 -5.59 -26.28
N ALA A 25 21.08 -5.67 -25.09
CA ALA A 25 21.45 -6.95 -24.48
C ALA A 25 20.23 -7.66 -23.84
N ALA A 26 19.25 -6.90 -23.34
CA ALA A 26 18.05 -7.44 -22.72
C ALA A 26 17.15 -8.19 -23.74
N LEU A 27 16.98 -7.67 -24.96
CA LEU A 27 16.11 -8.27 -25.98
C LEU A 27 16.58 -9.67 -26.44
N GLY A 28 17.89 -9.90 -26.51
CA GLY A 28 18.46 -11.18 -26.96
C GLY A 28 18.39 -12.31 -25.92
N VAL A 29 18.40 -11.97 -24.63
CA VAL A 29 18.32 -12.94 -23.52
C VAL A 29 16.86 -13.22 -23.13
N TYR A 30 15.98 -12.21 -23.22
CA TYR A 30 14.55 -12.36 -22.89
C TYR A 30 13.83 -13.39 -23.78
N SER A 31 14.26 -13.54 -25.04
CA SER A 31 13.62 -14.46 -25.99
C SER A 31 13.97 -15.94 -25.78
N ARG A 32 14.94 -16.29 -24.92
CA ARG A 32 15.45 -17.68 -24.80
C ARG A 32 15.04 -18.42 -23.53
N ALA A 33 14.36 -17.77 -22.59
CA ALA A 33 14.00 -18.36 -21.29
C ALA A 33 12.53 -18.76 -21.13
N GLN A 34 11.70 -18.70 -22.18
CA GLN A 34 10.30 -19.17 -22.09
C GLN A 34 10.18 -20.68 -22.31
N GLY A 35 10.57 -21.43 -21.28
CA GLY A 35 9.95 -22.70 -20.94
C GLY A 35 9.42 -22.55 -19.53
N ILE A 36 8.09 -22.63 -19.36
CA ILE A 36 7.24 -22.32 -18.19
C ILE A 36 6.52 -20.97 -18.36
N ASP A 37 5.21 -20.95 -18.66
CA ASP A 37 4.17 -20.91 -17.61
C ASP A 37 2.74 -20.75 -18.19
N LYS A 38 1.74 -21.06 -17.36
CA LYS A 38 0.31 -20.78 -17.60
C LYS A 38 0.11 -19.30 -17.99
N ALA A 39 -0.85 -19.02 -18.87
CA ALA A 39 -1.14 -17.69 -19.41
C ALA A 39 -1.10 -16.59 -18.32
N LYS A 40 -0.08 -15.72 -18.39
CA LYS A 40 0.06 -14.55 -17.53
C LYS A 40 -1.23 -13.70 -17.59
N PRO A 41 -1.69 -13.12 -16.47
CA PRO A 41 -2.90 -12.32 -16.48
C PRO A 41 -2.70 -11.05 -17.32
N ASP A 42 -3.66 -10.78 -18.21
CA ASP A 42 -3.65 -9.67 -19.19
C ASP A 42 -3.38 -8.29 -18.56
N ARG A 43 -3.71 -8.13 -17.28
CA ARG A 43 -3.53 -6.87 -16.51
C ARG A 43 -2.08 -6.39 -16.41
N LEU A 44 -1.08 -7.27 -16.55
CA LEU A 44 0.34 -6.90 -16.49
C LEU A 44 0.90 -6.44 -17.84
N SER A 45 0.33 -6.90 -18.95
CA SER A 45 0.86 -6.68 -20.31
C SER A 45 1.07 -5.20 -20.64
N ARG A 46 0.13 -4.34 -20.21
CA ARG A 46 0.25 -2.89 -20.41
C ARG A 46 1.44 -2.28 -19.65
N TRP A 47 1.71 -2.77 -18.45
CA TRP A 47 2.83 -2.28 -17.64
C TRP A 47 4.17 -2.79 -18.17
N GLU A 48 4.24 -4.05 -18.60
CA GLU A 48 5.39 -4.61 -19.30
C GLU A 48 5.74 -3.76 -20.54
N ALA A 49 4.75 -3.42 -21.37
CA ALA A 49 4.95 -2.57 -22.56
C ALA A 49 5.48 -1.17 -22.20
N ARG A 50 4.99 -0.56 -21.11
CA ARG A 50 5.48 0.75 -20.65
C ARG A 50 6.91 0.70 -20.13
N TRP A 51 7.27 -0.33 -19.37
CA TRP A 51 8.65 -0.53 -18.92
C TRP A 51 9.59 -0.79 -20.09
N ALA A 52 9.20 -1.66 -21.03
CA ALA A 52 9.99 -1.96 -22.22
C ALA A 52 10.23 -0.73 -23.12
N SER A 53 9.26 0.18 -23.18
CA SER A 53 9.36 1.44 -23.94
C SER A 53 9.92 2.63 -23.14
N GLY A 54 10.36 2.41 -21.89
CA GLY A 54 10.89 3.47 -21.02
C GLY A 54 9.87 4.54 -20.61
N GLN A 55 8.56 4.27 -20.76
CA GLN A 55 7.48 5.20 -20.43
C GLN A 55 7.16 5.20 -18.93
N THR A 56 8.16 5.48 -18.08
CA THR A 56 8.08 5.37 -16.61
C THR A 56 7.95 6.73 -15.91
N ARG A 57 7.18 7.66 -16.49
CA ARG A 57 7.05 9.06 -16.01
C ARG A 57 6.50 9.22 -14.58
N TRP A 58 6.05 8.14 -13.94
CA TRP A 58 5.65 8.12 -12.53
C TRP A 58 6.83 8.00 -11.56
N HIS A 59 8.00 7.58 -12.04
CA HIS A 59 9.18 7.39 -11.23
C HIS A 59 9.73 8.74 -10.75
N LEU A 60 10.06 8.83 -9.45
CA LEU A 60 10.73 9.98 -8.86
C LEU A 60 12.15 9.56 -8.47
N PRO A 61 13.18 10.35 -8.81
CA PRO A 61 14.58 10.04 -8.46
C PRO A 61 14.91 10.38 -6.99
N TYR A 62 13.89 10.71 -6.18
CA TYR A 62 14.03 11.12 -4.79
C TYR A 62 12.89 10.55 -3.97
N VAL A 63 13.14 10.40 -2.66
CA VAL A 63 12.12 9.95 -1.70
C VAL A 63 10.94 10.91 -1.68
N HIS A 64 9.74 10.35 -1.81
CA HIS A 64 8.46 11.03 -1.89
C HIS A 64 8.25 11.97 -0.68
N PRO A 65 7.82 13.22 -0.90
CA PRO A 65 7.58 14.17 0.20
C PRO A 65 6.60 13.65 1.26
N VAL A 66 5.53 12.96 0.83
CA VAL A 66 4.55 12.36 1.74
C VAL A 66 5.19 11.33 2.67
N LEU A 67 6.01 10.41 2.16
CA LEU A 67 6.69 9.44 3.01
C LEU A 67 7.61 10.13 4.00
N LYS A 68 8.40 11.12 3.56
CA LYS A 68 9.27 11.89 4.47
C LYS A 68 8.47 12.57 5.59
N ARG A 69 7.35 13.20 5.23
CA ARG A 69 6.52 14.00 6.15
C ARG A 69 5.83 13.12 7.19
N TYR A 70 5.45 11.90 6.83
CA TYR A 70 4.60 11.04 7.66
C TYR A 70 5.24 9.72 8.08
N LEU A 71 6.56 9.54 7.90
CA LEU A 71 7.25 8.32 8.30
C LEU A 71 7.06 7.99 9.79
N SER A 72 7.16 8.99 10.67
CA SER A 72 7.01 8.81 12.12
C SER A 72 5.60 8.42 12.55
N ILE A 73 4.57 8.78 11.77
CA ILE A 73 3.19 8.34 12.02
C ILE A 73 2.88 7.02 11.30
N LEU A 74 3.61 6.66 10.24
CA LEU A 74 3.49 5.36 9.60
C LEU A 74 4.15 4.28 10.48
N LEU A 75 5.31 4.58 11.05
CA LEU A 75 6.11 3.73 11.92
C LEU A 75 6.39 4.45 13.25
N PRO A 76 5.44 4.43 14.19
CA PRO A 76 5.63 5.03 15.52
C PRO A 76 6.71 4.28 16.31
N GLU A 77 7.49 5.00 17.11
CA GLU A 77 8.58 4.44 17.94
C GLU A 77 8.06 3.42 18.97
N GLU A 78 6.80 3.55 19.40
CA GLU A 78 6.15 2.60 20.31
C GLU A 78 5.72 1.28 19.64
N SER A 79 6.08 1.08 18.36
CA SER A 79 5.88 -0.19 17.68
C SER A 79 6.65 -1.30 18.39
N THR A 80 5.92 -2.30 18.90
CA THR A 80 6.49 -3.44 19.66
C THR A 80 7.29 -4.42 18.81
N ALA A 81 7.37 -4.20 17.49
CA ALA A 81 8.15 -5.03 16.58
C ALA A 81 9.63 -4.65 16.65
N THR A 82 10.49 -5.64 16.85
CA THR A 82 11.95 -5.46 16.90
C THR A 82 12.53 -4.88 15.61
N GLN A 83 11.86 -5.09 14.47
CA GLN A 83 12.12 -4.42 13.18
C GLN A 83 10.81 -4.39 12.36
N PRO A 84 10.05 -3.28 12.35
CA PRO A 84 8.81 -3.22 11.57
C PRO A 84 9.12 -3.28 10.07
N ALA A 85 8.37 -4.10 9.34
CA ALA A 85 8.46 -4.24 7.90
C ALA A 85 7.53 -3.26 7.18
N VAL A 86 8.04 -2.64 6.13
CA VAL A 86 7.27 -1.74 5.25
C VAL A 86 7.10 -2.40 3.89
N LEU A 87 5.84 -2.61 3.49
CA LEU A 87 5.51 -3.13 2.17
C LEU A 87 5.26 -2.02 1.17
N PHE A 88 5.76 -2.20 -0.04
CA PHE A 88 5.59 -1.32 -1.19
C PHE A 88 4.88 -2.12 -2.30
N PRO A 89 3.56 -1.96 -2.46
CA PRO A 89 2.82 -2.64 -3.52
C PRO A 89 3.14 -1.99 -4.88
N LEU A 90 3.23 -2.79 -5.95
CA LEU A 90 3.61 -2.37 -7.32
C LEU A 90 4.81 -1.41 -7.28
N CYS A 91 5.89 -1.83 -6.62
CA CYS A 91 6.96 -0.94 -6.21
C CYS A 91 7.77 -0.36 -7.37
N GLY A 92 7.72 -0.94 -8.56
CA GLY A 92 8.59 -0.59 -9.68
C GLY A 92 10.05 -0.55 -9.23
N THR A 93 10.67 0.62 -9.40
CA THR A 93 12.04 0.91 -8.94
C THR A 93 12.08 1.95 -7.81
N SER A 94 11.08 1.95 -6.92
CA SER A 94 10.87 3.02 -5.92
C SER A 94 12.13 3.38 -5.12
N THR A 95 12.58 4.64 -5.21
CA THR A 95 13.66 5.19 -4.40
C THR A 95 13.32 5.19 -2.90
N ASP A 96 12.04 5.31 -2.56
CA ASP A 96 11.56 5.26 -1.18
C ASP A 96 11.96 3.95 -0.49
N LEU A 97 11.78 2.83 -1.19
CA LEU A 97 12.09 1.49 -0.70
C LEU A 97 13.58 1.37 -0.36
N GLY A 98 14.46 1.72 -1.29
CA GLY A 98 15.90 1.64 -1.08
C GLY A 98 16.39 2.56 0.05
N VAL A 99 15.85 3.78 0.13
CA VAL A 99 16.26 4.72 1.20
C VAL A 99 15.74 4.31 2.58
N LEU A 100 14.55 3.71 2.68
CA LEU A 100 14.11 3.13 3.95
C LEU A 100 14.99 1.95 4.37
N ALA A 101 15.37 1.07 3.45
CA ALA A 101 16.31 -0.02 3.73
C ALA A 101 17.63 0.50 4.29
N LEU A 102 18.22 1.51 3.63
CA LEU A 102 19.47 2.15 4.08
C LEU A 102 19.36 2.87 5.43
N ARG A 103 18.14 3.13 5.92
CA ARG A 103 17.87 3.67 7.26
C ARG A 103 17.61 2.59 8.31
N GLY A 104 17.83 1.31 7.96
CA GLY A 104 17.66 0.18 8.86
C GLY A 104 16.23 -0.34 8.97
N HIS A 105 15.29 0.14 8.14
CA HIS A 105 13.96 -0.45 8.07
C HIS A 105 13.97 -1.72 7.21
N ARG A 106 13.24 -2.74 7.63
CA ARG A 106 12.99 -3.90 6.77
C ARG A 106 11.96 -3.49 5.70
N VAL A 107 12.25 -3.75 4.43
CA VAL A 107 11.37 -3.37 3.32
C VAL A 107 11.09 -4.54 2.40
N ILE A 108 9.83 -4.61 1.94
CA ILE A 108 9.36 -5.65 1.03
C ILE A 108 8.69 -4.96 -0.16
N GLY A 109 9.25 -5.09 -1.36
CA GLY A 109 8.63 -4.69 -2.60
C GLY A 109 7.78 -5.81 -3.20
N VAL A 110 6.71 -5.47 -3.91
CA VAL A 110 6.00 -6.41 -4.79
C VAL A 110 5.88 -5.79 -6.17
N GLU A 111 6.34 -6.49 -7.21
CA GLU A 111 6.31 -5.97 -8.58
C GLU A 111 6.08 -7.10 -9.59
N GLY A 112 5.16 -6.88 -10.53
CA GLY A 112 4.75 -7.88 -11.51
C GLY A 112 5.52 -7.84 -12.82
N VAL A 113 6.27 -6.77 -13.08
CA VAL A 113 7.08 -6.60 -14.30
C VAL A 113 8.53 -6.99 -14.02
N PRO A 114 9.04 -8.12 -14.57
CA PRO A 114 10.39 -8.61 -14.25
C PRO A 114 11.49 -7.60 -14.57
N LEU A 115 11.37 -6.86 -15.69
CA LEU A 115 12.31 -5.79 -16.04
C LEU A 115 12.43 -4.72 -14.95
N ALA A 116 11.34 -4.39 -14.26
CA ALA A 116 11.36 -3.43 -13.16
C ALA A 116 12.05 -4.00 -11.92
N VAL A 117 11.82 -5.29 -11.64
CA VAL A 117 12.48 -6.02 -10.55
C VAL A 117 13.99 -6.09 -10.77
N ASP A 118 14.43 -6.48 -11.96
CA ASP A 118 15.85 -6.53 -12.33
C ASP A 118 16.51 -5.15 -12.16
N GLN A 119 15.84 -4.08 -12.62
CA GLN A 119 16.35 -2.73 -12.44
C GLN A 119 16.41 -2.29 -10.97
N LEU A 120 15.41 -2.63 -10.17
CA LEU A 120 15.38 -2.29 -8.74
C LEU A 120 16.51 -2.99 -7.99
N LEU A 121 16.62 -4.31 -8.18
CA LEU A 121 17.61 -5.13 -7.48
C LEU A 121 19.03 -4.77 -7.88
N GLY A 122 19.31 -4.63 -9.18
CA GLY A 122 20.62 -4.27 -9.70
C GLY A 122 21.03 -2.83 -9.39
N ALA A 123 20.07 -1.90 -9.24
CA ALA A 123 20.36 -0.54 -8.79
C ALA A 123 20.63 -0.46 -7.28
N PHE A 124 20.06 -1.38 -6.49
CA PHE A 124 20.25 -1.38 -5.04
C PHE A 124 21.60 -1.95 -4.61
N GLY A 125 22.02 -3.07 -5.20
CA GLY A 125 23.23 -3.78 -4.79
C GLY A 125 23.43 -5.08 -5.54
N ASP A 126 24.13 -6.01 -4.90
CA ASP A 126 24.40 -7.33 -5.46
C ASP A 126 23.19 -8.24 -5.29
N GLU A 127 22.68 -8.76 -6.40
CA GLU A 127 21.60 -9.74 -6.40
C GLU A 127 22.05 -11.05 -5.75
N GLU A 128 21.19 -11.57 -4.88
CA GLU A 128 21.38 -12.86 -4.25
C GLU A 128 20.58 -13.94 -5.02
N PRO A 129 20.96 -15.22 -4.89
CA PRO A 129 20.19 -16.32 -5.45
C PRO A 129 18.73 -16.29 -4.97
N VAL A 130 17.80 -16.58 -5.89
CA VAL A 130 16.36 -16.63 -5.59
C VAL A 130 16.10 -17.56 -4.41
N ARG A 131 15.54 -17.01 -3.33
CA ARG A 131 15.38 -17.70 -2.05
C ARG A 131 14.21 -18.69 -2.06
N HIS A 132 13.07 -18.27 -2.60
CA HIS A 132 11.83 -19.04 -2.60
C HIS A 132 11.04 -18.81 -3.89
N ARG A 133 10.42 -19.87 -4.42
CA ARG A 133 9.52 -19.82 -5.59
C ARG A 133 8.20 -20.50 -5.25
N LEU A 134 7.11 -19.85 -5.61
CA LEU A 134 5.75 -20.38 -5.64
C LEU A 134 5.22 -20.27 -7.07
N PRO A 135 4.12 -20.96 -7.44
CA PRO A 135 3.48 -20.75 -8.73
C PRO A 135 3.13 -19.27 -8.94
N GLY A 136 3.74 -18.61 -9.93
CA GLY A 136 3.51 -17.20 -10.27
C GLY A 136 4.14 -16.15 -9.33
N LEU A 137 4.93 -16.57 -8.32
CA LEU A 137 5.59 -15.65 -7.38
C LEU A 137 7.04 -16.11 -7.10
N ALA A 138 7.99 -15.18 -7.03
CA ALA A 138 9.36 -15.47 -6.61
C ALA A 138 9.87 -14.42 -5.62
N LEU A 139 10.46 -14.86 -4.51
CA LEU A 139 11.16 -13.96 -3.61
C LEU A 139 12.62 -13.80 -4.05
N ARG A 140 12.95 -12.58 -4.47
CA ARG A 140 14.29 -12.16 -4.86
C ARG A 140 14.84 -11.17 -3.83
N THR A 141 16.14 -11.16 -3.65
CA THR A 141 16.81 -10.27 -2.70
C THR A 141 18.03 -9.62 -3.35
N SER A 142 18.34 -8.41 -2.91
CA SER A 142 19.56 -7.69 -3.27
C SER A 142 20.12 -7.04 -2.01
N ALA A 143 21.43 -6.93 -1.91
CA ALA A 143 22.08 -6.38 -0.73
C ALA A 143 23.28 -5.52 -1.08
N THR A 144 23.56 -4.55 -0.21
CA THR A 144 24.65 -3.60 -0.34
C THR A 144 25.27 -3.33 1.03
N GLU A 145 26.43 -2.69 1.05
CA GLU A 145 27.07 -2.24 2.28
C GLU A 145 26.47 -0.89 2.72
N GLY A 146 26.07 -0.84 4.00
CA GLY A 146 25.64 0.36 4.68
C GLY A 146 26.79 1.29 5.06
N ALA A 147 26.45 2.42 5.65
CA ALA A 147 27.45 3.44 6.02
C ALA A 147 28.43 2.97 7.11
N GLN A 148 28.08 1.93 7.87
CA GLN A 148 28.86 1.37 8.97
C GLN A 148 29.45 -0.01 8.58
N GLY A 149 29.37 -0.39 7.31
CA GLY A 149 29.82 -1.70 6.81
C GLY A 149 28.84 -2.85 7.12
N GLU A 150 27.67 -2.55 7.66
CA GLU A 150 26.59 -3.50 7.85
C GLU A 150 25.99 -3.92 6.51
N ARG A 151 25.58 -5.18 6.38
CA ARG A 151 24.89 -5.66 5.18
C ARG A 151 23.43 -5.22 5.24
N ILE A 152 23.01 -4.41 4.28
CA ILE A 152 21.63 -3.93 4.14
C ILE A 152 20.99 -4.62 2.94
N GLY A 153 19.85 -5.28 3.15
CA GLY A 153 19.14 -6.03 2.12
C GLY A 153 17.75 -5.48 1.84
N ILE A 154 17.26 -5.73 0.62
CA ILE A 154 15.87 -5.58 0.23
C ILE A 154 15.28 -6.92 -0.19
N GLU A 155 13.99 -7.09 0.08
CA GLU A 155 13.19 -8.23 -0.33
C GLU A 155 12.21 -7.77 -1.42
N VAL A 156 12.16 -8.46 -2.56
CA VAL A 156 11.23 -8.15 -3.66
C VAL A 156 10.51 -9.43 -4.08
N ILE A 157 9.19 -9.41 -3.96
CA ILE A 157 8.33 -10.46 -4.49
C ILE A 157 8.02 -10.11 -5.94
N GLU A 158 8.61 -10.87 -6.87
CA GLU A 158 8.31 -10.80 -8.29
C GLU A 158 7.03 -11.59 -8.59
N GLY A 159 6.01 -10.91 -9.12
CA GLY A 159 4.76 -11.53 -9.60
C GLY A 159 3.52 -10.63 -9.47
N ASP A 160 2.37 -11.14 -9.91
CA ASP A 160 1.10 -10.39 -9.83
C ASP A 160 0.71 -10.18 -8.36
N PHE A 161 0.57 -8.91 -7.96
CA PHE A 161 0.16 -8.53 -6.61
C PHE A 161 -1.16 -9.19 -6.20
N LEU A 162 -2.10 -9.37 -7.13
CA LEU A 162 -3.40 -10.00 -6.84
C LEU A 162 -3.29 -11.51 -6.58
N GLY A 163 -2.15 -12.13 -6.91
CA GLY A 163 -1.82 -13.50 -6.56
C GLY A 163 -1.30 -13.66 -5.13
N LEU A 164 -1.07 -12.56 -4.40
CA LEU A 164 -0.63 -12.63 -3.00
C LEU A 164 -1.77 -12.87 -2.02
N SER A 165 -1.44 -13.56 -0.95
CA SER A 165 -2.27 -13.74 0.23
C SER A 165 -1.40 -13.81 1.49
N ALA A 166 -2.01 -13.78 2.66
CA ALA A 166 -1.29 -14.03 3.91
C ALA A 166 -0.62 -15.42 3.93
N GLU A 167 -1.18 -16.41 3.23
CA GLU A 167 -0.62 -17.75 3.12
C GLU A 167 0.59 -17.78 2.19
N SER A 168 0.49 -17.18 1.00
CA SER A 168 1.64 -17.13 0.07
C SER A 168 2.80 -16.33 0.67
N LEU A 169 2.51 -15.26 1.42
CA LEU A 169 3.53 -14.50 2.13
C LEU A 169 4.30 -15.37 3.15
N ARG A 170 3.58 -16.17 3.95
CA ARG A 170 4.19 -17.14 4.88
C ARG A 170 4.98 -18.23 4.15
N ALA A 171 4.45 -18.74 3.04
CA ALA A 171 5.12 -19.75 2.24
C ALA A 171 6.43 -19.23 1.59
N LEU A 172 6.54 -17.91 1.36
CA LEU A 172 7.78 -17.24 0.97
C LEU A 172 8.73 -16.94 2.16
N GLY A 173 8.40 -17.39 3.38
CA GLY A 173 9.19 -17.13 4.58
C GLY A 173 9.02 -15.73 5.17
N LEU A 174 8.00 -14.98 4.75
CA LEU A 174 7.74 -13.61 5.16
C LEU A 174 6.56 -13.56 6.16
N SER A 175 6.55 -12.53 7.01
CA SER A 175 5.47 -12.26 7.97
C SER A 175 4.60 -11.10 7.49
N LEU A 176 3.37 -11.03 8.02
CA LEU A 176 2.51 -9.85 7.88
C LEU A 176 3.26 -8.58 8.27
N VAL A 177 2.94 -7.47 7.62
CA VAL A 177 3.68 -6.21 7.75
C VAL A 177 3.01 -5.23 8.71
N GLU A 178 3.83 -4.42 9.36
CA GLU A 178 3.40 -3.32 10.23
C GLU A 178 2.94 -2.11 9.44
N ALA A 179 3.57 -1.87 8.28
CA ALA A 179 3.32 -0.69 7.47
C ALA A 179 3.25 -0.99 5.96
N VAL A 180 2.49 -0.15 5.26
CA VAL A 180 2.45 -0.11 3.80
C VAL A 180 2.63 1.34 3.35
N PHE A 181 3.46 1.55 2.33
CA PHE A 181 3.47 2.81 1.59
C PHE A 181 2.89 2.58 0.20
N ASP A 182 1.62 2.96 0.03
CA ASP A 182 0.87 2.80 -1.23
C ASP A 182 0.89 4.12 -1.99
N ARG A 183 1.84 4.26 -2.91
CA ARG A 183 1.97 5.42 -3.80
C ARG A 183 2.15 4.96 -5.22
N GLY A 184 1.32 5.46 -6.12
CA GLY A 184 1.31 5.02 -7.52
C GLY A 184 0.86 3.57 -7.70
N SER A 185 0.21 2.99 -6.67
CA SER A 185 -0.18 1.59 -6.64
C SER A 185 -1.70 1.44 -6.75
N LEU A 186 -2.49 1.75 -5.72
CA LEU A 186 -3.97 1.70 -5.80
C LEU A 186 -4.52 2.52 -6.98
N VAL A 187 -3.95 3.70 -7.22
CA VAL A 187 -4.31 4.58 -8.35
C VAL A 187 -3.90 4.00 -9.72
N ALA A 188 -3.03 2.99 -9.78
CA ALA A 188 -2.67 2.28 -11.01
C ALA A 188 -3.58 1.06 -11.29
N VAL A 189 -4.29 0.57 -10.27
CA VAL A 189 -5.21 -0.56 -10.36
C VAL A 189 -6.50 -0.14 -11.06
N THR A 190 -6.98 -0.98 -11.97
CA THR A 190 -8.24 -0.72 -12.69
C THR A 190 -9.43 -0.76 -11.73
N PRO A 191 -10.50 0.01 -11.95
CA PRO A 191 -11.64 0.04 -11.02
C PRO A 191 -12.23 -1.33 -10.66
N GLN A 192 -12.32 -2.24 -11.63
CA GLN A 192 -12.81 -3.61 -11.45
C GLN A 192 -11.94 -4.48 -10.53
N ASP A 193 -10.65 -4.16 -10.41
CA ASP A 193 -9.67 -4.94 -9.64
C ASP A 193 -9.42 -4.37 -8.23
N ARG A 194 -9.93 -3.16 -7.94
CA ARG A 194 -9.64 -2.45 -6.67
C ARG A 194 -10.07 -3.23 -5.44
N GLN A 195 -11.23 -3.89 -5.49
CA GLN A 195 -11.70 -4.71 -4.36
C GLN A 195 -10.74 -5.87 -4.08
N ALA A 196 -10.25 -6.55 -5.12
CA ALA A 196 -9.28 -7.63 -4.97
C ALA A 196 -7.95 -7.10 -4.41
N TYR A 197 -7.45 -5.97 -4.94
CA TYR A 197 -6.23 -5.33 -4.48
C TYR A 197 -6.30 -4.94 -2.99
N CYS A 198 -7.37 -4.24 -2.59
CA CYS A 198 -7.55 -3.79 -1.20
C CYS A 198 -7.78 -4.96 -0.24
N LYS A 199 -8.41 -6.06 -0.70
CA LYS A 199 -8.51 -7.30 0.06
C LYS A 199 -7.13 -7.90 0.33
N VAL A 200 -6.27 -8.00 -0.69
CA VAL A 200 -4.88 -8.47 -0.51
C VAL A 200 -4.15 -7.60 0.51
N LEU A 201 -4.11 -6.27 0.33
CA LEU A 201 -3.47 -5.37 1.31
C LEU A 201 -4.03 -5.57 2.72
N SER A 202 -5.35 -5.70 2.85
CA SER A 202 -6.00 -5.93 4.14
C SER A 202 -5.55 -7.24 4.79
N GLU A 203 -5.26 -8.29 4.02
CA GLU A 203 -4.73 -9.56 4.54
C GLU A 203 -3.25 -9.45 4.96
N LEU A 204 -2.45 -8.68 4.22
CA LEU A 204 -1.00 -8.58 4.46
C LEU A 204 -0.63 -7.68 5.66
N VAL A 205 -1.50 -6.75 6.04
CA VAL A 205 -1.26 -5.82 7.16
C VAL A 205 -1.68 -6.44 8.50
N LYS A 206 -0.82 -6.36 9.52
CA LYS A 206 -1.13 -6.80 10.90
C LYS A 206 -2.27 -5.95 11.51
N PRO A 207 -3.09 -6.51 12.42
CA PRO A 207 -3.97 -5.70 13.26
C PRO A 207 -3.19 -4.59 13.96
N GLY A 208 -3.68 -3.34 13.93
CA GLY A 208 -2.96 -2.15 14.40
C GLY A 208 -1.92 -1.58 13.41
N GLY A 209 -1.59 -2.29 12.34
CA GLY A 209 -0.71 -1.83 11.27
C GLY A 209 -1.33 -0.70 10.45
N ARG A 210 -0.48 0.03 9.71
CA ARG A 210 -0.83 1.30 9.06
C ARG A 210 -0.54 1.28 7.56
N ILE A 211 -1.40 1.92 6.77
CA ILE A 211 -1.17 2.19 5.35
C ILE A 211 -1.08 3.70 5.17
N LEU A 212 0.05 4.19 4.67
CA LEU A 212 0.17 5.55 4.15
C LEU A 212 -0.18 5.50 2.66
N LEU A 213 -1.40 5.93 2.33
CA LEU A 213 -1.95 5.90 0.99
C LEU A 213 -1.81 7.27 0.34
N VAL A 214 -1.24 7.32 -0.86
CA VAL A 214 -1.18 8.49 -1.74
C VAL A 214 -2.14 8.27 -2.91
N SER A 215 -3.27 8.98 -2.86
CA SER A 215 -4.27 9.03 -3.91
C SER A 215 -4.13 10.30 -4.75
N VAL A 216 -4.93 10.40 -5.82
CA VAL A 216 -4.99 11.56 -6.71
C VAL A 216 -6.43 12.00 -6.97
N GLU A 217 -6.62 13.28 -7.24
CA GLU A 217 -7.87 13.88 -7.72
C GLU A 217 -7.58 14.68 -8.98
N HIS A 218 -8.31 14.39 -10.07
CA HIS A 218 -8.18 15.09 -11.34
C HIS A 218 -9.41 14.83 -12.23
N ASP A 219 -9.55 15.65 -13.26
CA ASP A 219 -10.53 15.47 -14.34
C ASP A 219 -10.09 14.39 -15.35
N ALA A 220 -10.95 14.03 -16.30
CA ALA A 220 -10.53 13.18 -17.41
C ALA A 220 -9.35 13.79 -18.16
N PHE A 221 -8.41 12.96 -18.60
CA PHE A 221 -7.34 13.41 -19.50
C PHE A 221 -7.92 13.88 -20.85
N PRO A 222 -7.18 14.65 -21.66
CA PRO A 222 -7.67 15.17 -22.94
C PRO A 222 -8.16 14.10 -23.94
N ASP A 223 -7.65 12.88 -23.83
CA ASP A 223 -8.04 11.72 -24.64
C ASP A 223 -9.26 10.97 -24.08
N GLY A 224 -9.91 11.50 -23.04
CA GLY A 224 -11.09 10.93 -22.39
C GLY A 224 -10.78 9.82 -21.39
N ARG A 225 -9.51 9.40 -21.23
CA ARG A 225 -9.19 8.35 -20.24
C ARG A 225 -9.29 8.91 -18.82
N LEU A 226 -9.66 8.04 -17.89
CA LEU A 226 -9.76 8.38 -16.45
C LEU A 226 -8.49 8.00 -15.67
N GLY A 227 -7.54 7.34 -16.31
CA GLY A 227 -6.30 6.90 -15.69
C GLY A 227 -5.52 5.89 -16.56
N PRO A 228 -4.47 5.25 -16.01
CA PRO A 228 -3.85 5.60 -14.74
C PRO A 228 -3.03 6.93 -14.80
N PRO A 229 -2.78 7.59 -13.64
CA PRO A 229 -3.38 7.27 -12.36
C PRO A 229 -4.89 7.53 -12.42
N PHE A 230 -5.67 6.68 -11.77
CA PHE A 230 -7.11 6.85 -11.61
C PHE A 230 -7.36 7.60 -10.31
N GLN A 231 -8.33 8.49 -10.31
CA GLN A 231 -8.81 9.11 -9.08
C GLN A 231 -9.41 8.06 -8.12
N VAL A 232 -9.11 8.20 -6.84
CA VAL A 232 -9.69 7.41 -5.72
C VAL A 232 -10.02 8.38 -4.59
N LYS A 233 -11.30 8.70 -4.42
CA LYS A 233 -11.75 9.68 -3.41
C LYS A 233 -11.85 9.05 -2.04
N GLU A 234 -11.91 9.88 -0.99
CA GLU A 234 -11.98 9.41 0.40
C GLU A 234 -13.14 8.42 0.65
N ASP A 235 -14.34 8.69 0.13
CA ASP A 235 -15.49 7.79 0.27
C ASP A 235 -15.22 6.41 -0.32
N GLU A 236 -14.53 6.36 -1.46
CA GLU A 236 -14.13 5.11 -2.09
C GLU A 236 -13.04 4.40 -1.25
N VAL A 237 -12.06 5.13 -0.70
CA VAL A 237 -11.06 4.56 0.21
C VAL A 237 -11.75 3.91 1.43
N ARG A 238 -12.74 4.58 2.02
CA ARG A 238 -13.52 4.04 3.15
C ARG A 238 -14.29 2.77 2.78
N GLN A 239 -14.87 2.73 1.59
CA GLN A 239 -15.59 1.54 1.09
C GLN A 239 -14.64 0.38 0.78
N LEU A 240 -13.46 0.66 0.22
CA LEU A 240 -12.46 -0.34 -0.14
C LEU A 240 -11.73 -0.93 1.07
N PHE A 241 -11.63 -0.19 2.18
CA PHE A 241 -10.95 -0.62 3.40
C PHE A 241 -11.88 -0.60 4.62
N PRO A 242 -12.96 -1.41 4.63
CA PRO A 242 -13.98 -1.36 5.68
C PRO A 242 -13.44 -1.72 7.07
N GLY A 243 -12.33 -2.46 7.16
CA GLY A 243 -11.65 -2.85 8.41
C GLY A 243 -10.63 -1.85 8.94
N PHE A 244 -10.53 -0.67 8.32
CA PHE A 244 -9.55 0.36 8.67
C PHE A 244 -10.22 1.66 9.09
N ASP A 245 -9.61 2.35 10.04
CA ASP A 245 -9.93 3.73 10.33
C ASP A 245 -9.16 4.63 9.38
N VAL A 246 -9.90 5.36 8.52
CA VAL A 246 -9.34 6.25 7.50
C VAL A 246 -9.23 7.68 8.05
N ARG A 247 -8.00 8.20 8.11
CA ARG A 247 -7.69 9.58 8.50
C ARG A 247 -7.08 10.34 7.33
N PHE A 248 -7.74 11.42 6.93
CA PHE A 248 -7.15 12.42 6.03
C PHE A 248 -5.90 13.05 6.64
N LEU A 249 -4.83 13.19 5.86
CA LEU A 249 -3.59 13.84 6.28
C LEU A 249 -3.43 15.21 5.65
N HIS A 250 -3.39 15.26 4.32
CA HIS A 250 -3.31 16.51 3.56
C HIS A 250 -3.74 16.31 2.11
N ARG A 251 -3.92 17.44 1.44
CA ARG A 251 -4.23 17.56 0.02
C ARG A 251 -3.31 18.63 -0.56
N GLU A 252 -2.51 18.27 -1.56
CA GLU A 252 -1.48 19.13 -2.16
C GLU A 252 -1.80 19.35 -3.64
N ASP A 253 -1.74 20.61 -4.08
CA ASP A 253 -1.91 20.95 -5.50
C ASP A 253 -0.63 20.60 -6.25
N GLN A 254 -0.77 19.79 -7.29
CA GLN A 254 0.29 19.37 -8.21
C GLN A 254 -0.11 19.69 -9.66
N SER A 255 -1.00 20.66 -9.85
CA SER A 255 -1.54 20.99 -11.18
C SER A 255 -0.44 21.49 -12.12
N ALA A 256 0.58 22.19 -11.60
CA ALA A 256 1.68 22.74 -12.40
C ALA A 256 2.45 21.64 -13.16
N GLU A 257 2.71 20.53 -12.51
CA GLU A 257 3.45 19.37 -13.02
C GLU A 257 2.63 18.57 -14.07
N PHE A 258 1.30 18.76 -14.09
CA PHE A 258 0.40 18.01 -14.95
C PHE A 258 -0.23 18.86 -16.08
N ARG A 259 0.10 20.15 -16.18
CA ARG A 259 -0.35 21.01 -17.30
C ARG A 259 0.09 20.49 -18.66
N GLU A 260 1.33 20.00 -18.77
CA GLU A 260 1.86 19.39 -20.00
C GLU A 260 1.11 18.11 -20.41
N ARG A 261 0.38 17.50 -19.46
CA ARG A 261 -0.49 16.34 -19.68
C ARG A 261 -1.93 16.74 -19.97
N GLY A 262 -2.20 18.04 -20.13
CA GLY A 262 -3.49 18.63 -20.46
C GLY A 262 -4.49 18.66 -19.32
N LEU A 263 -4.04 18.54 -18.07
CA LEU A 263 -4.89 18.68 -16.90
C LEU A 263 -4.85 20.11 -16.37
N SER A 264 -6.01 20.69 -16.10
CA SER A 264 -6.16 21.99 -15.43
C SER A 264 -6.04 21.89 -13.92
N HIS A 265 -6.42 20.75 -13.35
CA HIS A 265 -6.35 20.45 -11.93
C HIS A 265 -5.80 19.05 -11.69
N PHE A 266 -4.86 18.93 -10.76
CA PHE A 266 -4.38 17.65 -10.25
C PHE A 266 -3.96 17.84 -8.80
N PHE A 267 -4.58 17.08 -7.90
CA PHE A 267 -4.24 17.10 -6.48
C PHE A 267 -3.74 15.73 -6.04
N GLU A 268 -2.71 15.74 -5.22
CA GLU A 268 -2.29 14.58 -4.46
C GLU A 268 -2.98 14.61 -3.10
N VAL A 269 -3.52 13.47 -2.67
CA VAL A 269 -4.24 13.37 -1.39
C VAL A 269 -3.67 12.21 -0.59
N ALA A 270 -3.21 12.50 0.63
CA ALA A 270 -2.66 11.48 1.51
C ALA A 270 -3.63 11.11 2.64
N PHE A 271 -3.75 9.81 2.87
CA PHE A 271 -4.52 9.22 3.96
C PHE A 271 -3.63 8.31 4.81
N LEU A 272 -3.88 8.27 6.11
CA LEU A 272 -3.40 7.23 7.01
C LEU A 272 -4.57 6.28 7.29
N LEU A 273 -4.42 5.01 6.96
CA LEU A 273 -5.39 3.97 7.29
C LEU A 273 -4.79 3.13 8.41
N THR A 274 -5.51 2.96 9.53
CA THR A 274 -5.07 2.08 10.63
C THR A 274 -5.97 0.86 10.70
N LYS A 275 -5.39 -0.34 10.61
CA LYS A 275 -6.18 -1.58 10.70
C LYS A 275 -6.70 -1.74 12.12
N ARG A 276 -8.02 -1.91 12.28
CA ARG A 276 -8.60 -2.12 13.61
C ARG A 276 -8.03 -3.37 14.26
N THR A 277 -7.75 -3.31 15.55
CA THR A 277 -7.30 -4.46 16.33
C THR A 277 -8.46 -5.39 16.65
N ASN A 278 -8.20 -6.68 16.88
CA ASN A 278 -9.26 -7.64 17.23
C ASN A 278 -10.11 -7.17 18.42
N ALA A 279 -9.54 -6.49 19.41
CA ALA A 279 -10.31 -5.94 20.53
C ALA A 279 -11.27 -4.82 20.08
N ALA A 280 -10.79 -3.88 19.26
CA ALA A 280 -11.64 -2.82 18.71
C ALA A 280 -12.70 -3.37 17.74
N GLN A 281 -12.38 -4.41 16.98
CA GLN A 281 -13.29 -5.06 16.05
C GLN A 281 -14.37 -5.85 16.79
N VAL A 282 -13.98 -6.66 17.78
CA VAL A 282 -14.93 -7.37 18.66
C VAL A 282 -15.80 -6.38 19.40
N GLN A 283 -15.24 -5.28 19.91
CA GLN A 283 -16.02 -4.26 20.60
C GLN A 283 -17.01 -3.54 19.68
N SER A 284 -16.60 -3.17 18.46
CA SER A 284 -17.49 -2.56 17.47
C SER A 284 -18.61 -3.51 17.01
N GLU A 285 -18.30 -4.80 16.81
CA GLU A 285 -19.31 -5.83 16.49
C GLU A 285 -20.28 -6.03 17.67
N LEU A 286 -19.77 -6.00 18.91
CA LEU A 286 -20.59 -6.08 20.10
C LEU A 286 -21.52 -4.86 20.23
N GLU A 287 -21.00 -3.65 20.03
CA GLU A 287 -21.75 -2.39 20.05
C GLU A 287 -22.85 -2.36 18.99
N ALA A 288 -22.54 -2.80 17.76
CA ALA A 288 -23.52 -2.89 16.67
C ALA A 288 -24.64 -3.91 16.98
N ARG A 289 -24.27 -5.08 17.52
CA ARG A 289 -25.26 -6.08 17.96
C ARG A 289 -26.11 -5.59 19.12
N LEU A 290 -25.51 -4.87 20.07
CA LEU A 290 -26.22 -4.28 21.21
C LEU A 290 -27.20 -3.19 20.75
N GLN A 291 -26.82 -2.35 19.79
CA GLN A 291 -27.73 -1.36 19.19
C GLN A 291 -28.91 -2.02 18.49
N ASP A 292 -28.69 -3.10 17.73
CA ASP A 292 -29.78 -3.82 17.07
C ASP A 292 -30.73 -4.48 18.09
N VAL A 293 -30.18 -5.12 19.13
CA VAL A 293 -30.98 -5.69 20.24
C VAL A 293 -31.78 -4.59 20.96
N ALA A 294 -31.17 -3.44 21.25
CA ALA A 294 -31.85 -2.32 21.89
C ALA A 294 -32.98 -1.75 21.01
N LEU A 295 -32.77 -1.65 19.70
CA LEU A 295 -33.79 -1.22 18.74
C LEU A 295 -34.95 -2.22 18.67
N GLN A 296 -34.65 -3.51 18.68
CA GLN A 296 -35.67 -4.57 18.70
C GLN A 296 -36.47 -4.58 20.02
N ALA A 297 -35.80 -4.39 21.17
CA ALA A 297 -36.45 -4.31 22.48
C ALA A 297 -37.35 -3.06 22.59
N SER A 298 -36.86 -1.91 22.12
CA SER A 298 -37.64 -0.67 22.06
C SER A 298 -38.90 -0.82 21.20
N ARG A 299 -38.82 -1.49 20.04
CA ARG A 299 -39.97 -1.80 19.17
C ARG A 299 -40.99 -2.73 19.82
N LYS A 300 -40.57 -3.59 20.75
CA LYS A 300 -41.45 -4.51 21.49
C LYS A 300 -42.05 -3.89 22.77
N GLY A 301 -41.70 -2.64 23.08
CA GLY A 301 -42.29 -1.89 24.19
C GLY A 301 -41.81 -2.35 25.57
N GLU A 302 -40.66 -3.01 25.67
CA GLU A 302 -40.14 -3.51 26.93
C GLU A 302 -38.63 -3.20 27.08
N ILE A 303 -38.30 -2.71 28.28
CA ILE A 303 -36.97 -2.67 28.93
C ILE A 303 -36.20 -1.34 28.81
N SER A 304 -35.76 -0.82 29.96
CA SER A 304 -34.61 0.09 30.11
C SER A 304 -33.35 -0.76 30.33
N LEU A 305 -32.36 -0.65 29.46
CA LEU A 305 -31.06 -1.32 29.57
C LEU A 305 -29.98 -0.28 29.86
N GLU A 306 -29.16 -0.55 30.88
CA GLU A 306 -27.95 0.23 31.19
C GLU A 306 -26.74 -0.62 30.79
N ILE A 307 -25.95 -0.14 29.82
CA ILE A 307 -24.70 -0.79 29.39
C ILE A 307 -23.61 0.27 29.29
N GLY A 308 -22.67 0.26 30.24
CA GLY A 308 -21.61 1.27 30.33
C GLY A 308 -22.17 2.68 30.55
N ASN A 309 -21.76 3.64 29.71
CA ASN A 309 -22.16 5.05 29.81
C ASN A 309 -23.38 5.41 28.92
N VAL A 310 -24.02 4.43 28.29
CA VAL A 310 -25.15 4.67 27.36
C VAL A 310 -26.46 4.36 28.08
N ARG A 311 -27.33 5.37 28.21
CA ARG A 311 -28.68 5.25 28.78
C ARG A 311 -29.72 5.56 27.71
N VAL A 312 -30.58 4.60 27.40
CA VAL A 312 -31.73 4.77 26.51
C VAL A 312 -33.00 4.65 27.34
N THR A 313 -33.88 5.67 27.29
CA THR A 313 -35.16 5.68 28.02
C THR A 313 -36.33 5.72 27.02
N GLY A 314 -37.34 4.88 27.25
CA GLY A 314 -38.62 4.90 26.53
C GLY A 314 -39.74 5.51 27.37
N PRO A 315 -40.86 5.94 26.78
CA PRO A 315 -41.90 6.68 27.49
C PRO A 315 -42.63 5.79 28.52
N PRO A 316 -43.07 6.35 29.66
CA PRO A 316 -43.75 5.59 30.71
C PRO A 316 -45.13 5.11 30.22
N ARG A 317 -45.39 3.80 30.30
CA ARG A 317 -46.75 3.26 30.16
C ARG A 317 -47.53 3.57 31.43
N VAL A 318 -48.53 4.44 31.31
CA VAL A 318 -49.60 4.60 32.31
C VAL A 318 -50.33 3.27 32.42
N THR A 319 -50.29 2.63 33.58
CA THR A 319 -51.17 1.50 33.92
C THR A 319 -52.53 2.03 34.40
N ASN A 320 -53.60 1.44 33.90
CA ASN A 320 -54.98 1.82 34.21
C ASN A 320 -55.26 1.83 35.73
N VAL A 321 -56.08 2.81 36.12
CA VAL A 321 -56.69 2.99 37.43
C VAL A 321 -57.81 1.97 37.62
N GLU A 322 -57.74 1.17 38.68
CA GLU A 322 -58.91 0.63 39.38
C GLU A 322 -58.67 0.75 40.88
N VAL A 323 -59.41 1.65 41.53
CA VAL A 323 -59.60 1.65 42.98
C VAL A 323 -61.01 1.12 43.22
N ARG A 324 -61.11 -0.07 43.82
CA ARG A 324 -62.37 -0.57 44.36
C ARG A 324 -62.68 0.13 45.68
N GLY A 325 -63.89 0.67 45.75
CA GLY A 325 -64.63 1.07 46.94
C GLY A 325 -66.10 1.13 46.57
#